data_AF-A0A7J3XES1-F1
#
_entry.id   AF-A0A7J3XES1-F1
#
_cell.length_a   1.000
_cell.length_b   1.000
_cell.length_c   1.000
_cell.angle_alpha   90.00
_cell.angle_beta   90.00
_cell.angle_gamma   90.00
#
_symmetry.space_group_name_H-M   'P 1'
#
loop_
_entity.id
_entity.type
_entity.pdbx_description
1 polymer ?
#
loop_
_entity_poly.entity_id
_entity_poly.type
_entity_poly.pdbx_seq_one_letter_code
_entity_poly.pdbx_strand_id
1 'polypeptide(L)'
;MQGASISIDTLVILIVAVLVLLAIASLFMGTFLPQSRTVSDLEAWNRGCGLWKLSGCGLEERGGTNCIPNITISDYDPNGDGKFDDLAVACVRVFSAPTGAYIDGGGGGYTTELRCQSNVVELCLKKCCGISP
;
A
#
# COMPACT_ATOMS: atom_id res chain seq x y z
N MET A 1 6.30 -4.27 63.27
CA MET A 1 6.18 -4.72 61.86
C MET A 1 5.64 -6.14 61.90
N GLN A 2 4.33 -6.32 61.73
CA GLN A 2 3.74 -7.66 61.66
C GLN A 2 4.02 -8.19 60.25
N GLY A 3 4.95 -9.14 60.15
CA GLY A 3 5.18 -9.86 58.90
C GLY A 3 3.96 -10.75 58.64
N ALA A 4 3.21 -10.45 57.58
CA ALA A 4 2.18 -11.36 57.10
C ALA A 4 2.87 -12.64 56.62
N SER A 5 2.77 -13.72 57.38
CA SER A 5 3.23 -15.04 56.97
C SER A 5 2.28 -15.55 55.88
N ILE A 6 2.69 -15.41 54.62
CA ILE A 6 1.96 -15.98 53.49
C ILE A 6 2.20 -17.49 53.50
N SER A 7 1.11 -18.27 53.51
CA SER A 7 1.19 -19.72 53.33
C SER A 7 1.81 -20.03 51.97
N ILE A 8 2.64 -21.07 51.92
CA ILE A 8 3.28 -21.56 50.69
C ILE A 8 2.23 -21.83 49.60
N ASP A 9 1.04 -22.32 49.97
CA ASP A 9 -0.04 -22.57 49.03
C ASP A 9 -0.54 -21.30 48.35
N THR A 10 -0.62 -20.20 49.12
CA THR A 10 -1.03 -18.88 48.61
C THR A 10 0.02 -18.29 47.68
N LEU A 11 1.31 -18.51 47.96
CA LEU A 11 2.42 -18.09 47.11
C LEU A 11 2.36 -18.78 45.74
N VAL A 12 2.12 -20.10 45.72
CA VAL A 12 2.05 -20.90 44.48
C VAL A 12 0.88 -20.43 43.62
N ILE A 13 -0.30 -20.23 44.21
CA ILE A 13 -1.48 -19.74 43.49
C ILE A 13 -1.22 -18.37 42.85
N LEU A 14 -0.54 -17.48 43.59
CA LEU A 14 -0.24 -16.13 43.11
C LEU A 14 0.72 -16.17 41.90
N ILE A 15 1.76 -17.01 41.94
CA ILE A 15 2.69 -17.18 40.82
C ILE A 15 1.97 -17.69 39.58
N VAL A 16 1.13 -18.72 39.73
CA VAL A 16 0.36 -19.28 38.60
C VAL A 16 -0.59 -18.22 38.02
N ALA A 17 -1.29 -17.47 38.86
CA ALA A 17 -2.19 -16.40 38.42
C ALA A 17 -1.45 -15.32 37.62
N VAL A 18 -0.26 -14.92 38.04
CA VAL A 18 0.59 -13.94 37.33
C VAL A 18 1.05 -14.50 35.98
N LEU A 19 1.47 -15.76 35.91
CA LEU A 19 1.88 -16.40 34.64
C LEU A 19 0.73 -16.48 33.64
N VAL A 20 -0.47 -16.82 34.10
CA VAL A 20 -1.67 -16.86 33.25
C VAL A 20 -2.03 -15.46 32.73
N LEU A 21 -1.99 -14.45 33.59
CA LEU A 21 -2.22 -13.06 33.19
C LEU A 21 -1.21 -12.56 32.16
N LEU A 22 0.07 -12.90 32.32
CA LEU A 22 1.13 -12.55 31.37
C LEU A 22 0.95 -13.25 30.01
N ALA A 23 0.52 -14.52 30.00
CA ALA A 23 0.24 -15.25 28.78
C ALA A 23 -0.96 -14.67 28.01
N ILE A 24 -1.99 -14.22 28.72
CA ILE A 24 -3.14 -13.54 28.12
C ILE A 24 -2.71 -12.18 27.56
N ALA A 25 -1.95 -11.39 28.32
CA ALA A 25 -1.44 -10.10 27.87
C ALA A 25 -0.55 -10.22 26.62
N SER A 26 0.30 -11.25 26.54
CA SER A 26 1.13 -11.48 25.36
C SER A 26 0.32 -11.94 24.15
N LEU A 27 -0.81 -12.63 24.34
CA LEU A 27 -1.74 -12.96 23.26
C LEU A 27 -2.33 -11.69 22.63
N PHE A 28 -2.74 -10.72 23.46
CA PHE A 28 -3.27 -9.44 23.00
C PHE A 28 -2.21 -8.51 22.40
N MET A 29 -0.96 -8.61 22.84
CA MET A 29 0.16 -7.89 22.22
C MET A 29 0.68 -8.60 20.95
N GLY A 30 0.43 -9.90 20.77
CA GLY A 30 0.95 -10.70 19.66
C GLY A 30 0.03 -10.76 18.43
N THR A 31 -1.27 -10.47 18.58
CA THR A 31 -2.20 -10.31 17.45
C THR A 31 -2.08 -8.93 16.84
N PHE A 32 -0.88 -8.58 16.37
CA PHE A 32 -0.73 -7.57 15.32
C PHE A 32 -1.32 -8.18 14.04
N LEU A 33 -2.60 -7.91 13.80
CA LEU A 33 -3.11 -7.88 12.43
C LEU A 33 -2.11 -7.01 11.65
N PRO A 34 -1.57 -7.45 10.51
CA PRO A 34 -0.83 -6.55 9.66
C PRO A 34 -1.79 -5.39 9.41
N GLN A 35 -1.45 -4.20 9.91
CA GLN A 35 -2.10 -3.00 9.42
C GLN A 35 -1.83 -3.07 7.92
N SER A 36 -2.87 -3.36 7.14
CA SER A 36 -2.90 -3.00 5.74
C SER A 36 -2.70 -1.49 5.75
N ARG A 37 -1.44 -1.04 5.77
CA ARG A 37 -1.09 0.35 5.63
C ARG A 37 -1.36 0.64 4.17
N THR A 38 -2.63 0.80 3.85
CA THR A 38 -3.09 1.22 2.53
C THR A 38 -2.43 2.55 2.28
N VAL A 39 -1.49 2.56 1.34
CA VAL A 39 -0.79 3.77 0.95
C VAL A 39 -1.81 4.72 0.35
N SER A 40 -1.79 5.99 0.74
CA SER A 40 -2.71 6.99 0.17
C SER A 40 -2.41 7.19 -1.32
N ASP A 41 -3.41 7.58 -2.13
CA ASP A 41 -3.23 7.82 -3.58
C ASP A 41 -2.06 8.78 -3.86
N LEU A 42 -1.92 9.83 -3.06
CA LEU A 42 -0.85 10.81 -3.19
C LEU A 42 0.53 10.23 -2.86
N GLU A 43 0.63 9.42 -1.80
CA GLU A 43 1.89 8.77 -1.43
C GLU A 43 2.28 7.71 -2.45
N ALA A 44 1.32 6.93 -2.94
CA ALA A 44 1.52 5.93 -3.97
C ALA A 44 2.03 6.59 -5.26
N TRP A 45 1.38 7.69 -5.68
CA TRP A 45 1.83 8.50 -6.79
C TRP A 45 3.27 8.99 -6.57
N ASN A 46 3.59 9.62 -5.44
CA ASN A 46 4.95 10.10 -5.15
C ASN A 46 6.01 8.99 -5.23
N ARG A 47 5.71 7.80 -4.70
CA ARG A 47 6.62 6.63 -4.74
C ARG A 47 6.84 6.15 -6.16
N GLY A 48 5.76 5.87 -6.90
CA GLY A 48 5.86 5.40 -8.29
C GLY A 48 6.51 6.43 -9.20
N CYS A 49 6.23 7.71 -8.97
CA CYS A 49 6.82 8.85 -9.65
C CYS A 49 8.33 8.95 -9.41
N GLY A 50 8.77 8.74 -8.16
CA GLY A 50 10.19 8.65 -7.83
C GLY A 50 10.88 7.51 -8.57
N LEU A 51 10.27 6.32 -8.60
CA LEU A 51 10.80 5.17 -9.34
C LEU A 51 10.89 5.45 -10.84
N TRP A 52 9.86 6.06 -11.43
CA TRP A 52 9.84 6.40 -12.84
C TRP A 52 10.90 7.45 -13.21
N LYS A 53 11.10 8.44 -12.32
CA LYS A 53 12.12 9.47 -12.51
C LYS A 53 13.54 8.89 -12.42
N LEU A 54 13.76 7.93 -11.53
CA LEU A 54 15.03 7.22 -11.43
C LEU A 54 15.30 6.35 -12.66
N SER A 55 14.26 5.82 -13.32
CA SER A 55 14.39 5.12 -14.60
C SER A 55 14.48 6.05 -15.82
N GLY A 56 14.63 7.37 -15.60
CA GLY A 56 14.81 8.35 -16.66
C GLY A 56 13.52 8.79 -17.36
N CYS A 57 12.33 8.52 -16.77
CA CYS A 57 11.05 8.92 -17.33
C CYS A 57 10.77 8.38 -18.75
N GLY A 58 11.36 7.22 -19.09
CA GLY A 58 11.14 6.56 -20.36
C GLY A 58 9.70 6.04 -20.50
N LEU A 59 9.17 6.15 -21.72
CA LEU A 59 7.91 5.53 -22.13
C LEU A 59 8.21 4.17 -22.78
N GLU A 60 7.31 3.22 -22.58
CA GLU A 60 7.36 1.90 -23.22
C GLU A 60 6.47 1.92 -24.46
N GLU A 61 7.01 1.53 -25.61
CA GLU A 61 6.22 1.43 -26.84
C GLU A 61 5.47 0.09 -26.88
N ARG A 62 4.14 0.14 -26.99
CA ARG A 62 3.28 -1.04 -27.07
C ARG A 62 2.29 -0.87 -28.21
N GLY A 63 2.40 -1.72 -29.24
CA GLY A 63 1.48 -1.68 -30.39
C GLY A 63 1.46 -0.34 -31.14
N GLY A 64 2.58 0.38 -31.18
CA GLY A 64 2.68 1.72 -31.78
C GLY A 64 2.14 2.87 -30.93
N THR A 65 1.85 2.62 -29.64
CA THR A 65 1.45 3.65 -28.67
C THR A 65 2.48 3.76 -27.55
N ASN A 66 2.73 4.99 -27.09
CA ASN A 66 3.61 5.24 -25.96
C ASN A 66 2.85 5.03 -24.66
N CYS A 67 3.38 4.20 -23.76
CA CYS A 67 2.75 3.83 -22.51
C CYS A 67 3.65 4.13 -21.31
N ILE A 68 3.03 4.42 -20.17
CA ILE A 68 3.73 4.45 -18.88
C ILE A 68 4.22 3.03 -18.58
N PRO A 69 5.50 2.84 -18.18
CA PRO A 69 6.01 1.52 -17.85
C PRO A 69 5.26 0.90 -16.66
N ASN A 70 5.30 -0.43 -16.55
CA ASN A 70 4.66 -1.15 -15.45
C ASN A 70 5.39 -0.91 -14.12
N ILE A 71 4.98 0.11 -13.37
CA ILE A 71 5.54 0.45 -12.05
C ILE A 71 4.49 0.13 -10.98
N THR A 72 4.58 -1.07 -10.42
CA THR A 72 3.73 -1.54 -9.32
C THR A 72 4.16 -0.91 -8.00
N ILE A 73 3.21 -0.42 -7.20
CA ILE A 73 3.49 0.26 -5.94
C ILE A 73 3.09 -0.67 -4.79
N SER A 74 4.06 -1.09 -3.97
CA SER A 74 3.79 -1.96 -2.83
C SER A 74 2.81 -1.31 -1.85
N ASP A 75 1.89 -2.11 -1.30
CA ASP A 75 0.88 -1.69 -0.32
C ASP A 75 -0.14 -0.66 -0.85
N TYR A 76 -0.15 -0.42 -2.17
CA TYR A 76 -1.16 0.39 -2.84
C TYR A 76 -2.23 -0.52 -3.46
N ASP A 77 -3.27 -0.79 -2.68
CA ASP A 77 -4.47 -1.50 -3.12
C ASP A 77 -5.70 -0.63 -2.79
N PRO A 78 -5.98 0.40 -3.61
CA PRO A 78 -7.09 1.30 -3.40
C PRO A 78 -8.48 0.67 -3.58
N ASN A 79 -8.55 -0.55 -4.11
CA ASN A 79 -9.79 -1.20 -4.52
C ASN A 79 -10.09 -2.45 -3.66
N GLY A 80 -9.11 -2.93 -2.88
CA GLY A 80 -9.23 -4.03 -1.93
C GLY A 80 -9.23 -5.41 -2.58
N ASP A 81 -8.73 -5.56 -3.80
CA ASP A 81 -8.72 -6.84 -4.54
C ASP A 81 -7.53 -7.76 -4.16
N GLY A 82 -6.66 -7.30 -3.25
CA GLY A 82 -5.50 -8.04 -2.78
C GLY A 82 -4.33 -8.01 -3.76
N LYS A 83 -4.39 -7.18 -4.82
CA LYS A 83 -3.29 -6.94 -5.75
C LYS A 83 -2.87 -5.48 -5.68
N PHE A 84 -1.58 -5.27 -5.85
CA PHE A 84 -1.03 -3.92 -5.88
C PHE A 84 -1.25 -3.28 -7.25
N ASP A 85 -1.78 -2.06 -7.21
CA ASP A 85 -2.00 -1.22 -8.37
C ASP A 85 -0.71 -0.48 -8.79
N ASP A 86 -0.73 0.10 -9.99
CA ASP A 86 0.42 0.74 -10.59
C ASP A 86 0.37 2.28 -10.55
N LEU A 87 1.46 2.91 -11.00
CA LEU A 87 1.59 4.35 -11.08
C LEU A 87 0.50 5.02 -11.94
N ALA A 88 0.01 4.36 -13.00
CA ALA A 88 -1.02 4.95 -13.85
C ALA A 88 -2.34 5.09 -13.07
N VAL A 89 -2.71 4.06 -12.30
CA VAL A 89 -3.88 4.12 -11.40
C VAL A 89 -3.71 5.22 -10.35
N ALA A 90 -2.56 5.28 -9.68
CA ALA A 90 -2.29 6.31 -8.68
C ALA A 90 -2.38 7.73 -9.26
N CYS A 91 -1.81 7.94 -10.45
CA CYS A 91 -1.84 9.22 -11.13
C CYS A 91 -3.26 9.67 -11.50
N VAL A 92 -4.08 8.78 -12.05
CA VAL A 92 -5.46 9.11 -12.40
C VAL A 92 -6.29 9.43 -11.15
N ARG A 93 -6.11 8.68 -10.07
CA ARG A 93 -6.82 8.92 -8.80
C ARG A 93 -6.44 10.24 -8.13
N VAL A 94 -5.17 10.64 -8.22
CA VAL A 94 -4.71 11.92 -7.66
C VAL A 94 -5.21 13.13 -8.48
N PHE A 95 -5.23 13.01 -9.81
CA PHE A 95 -5.51 14.14 -10.70
C PHE A 95 -6.86 14.09 -11.40
N SER A 96 -7.70 13.10 -11.07
CA SER A 96 -9.03 12.87 -11.65
C SER A 96 -9.01 12.93 -13.18
N ALA A 97 -8.05 12.25 -13.80
CA ALA A 97 -7.95 12.25 -15.26
C ALA A 97 -9.25 11.69 -15.88
N PRO A 98 -9.80 12.31 -16.94
CA PRO A 98 -10.99 11.80 -17.61
C PRO A 98 -10.60 10.55 -18.39
N THR A 99 -10.64 9.39 -17.73
CA THR A 99 -10.17 8.14 -18.36
C THR A 99 -11.21 7.49 -19.24
N GLY A 100 -12.49 7.90 -19.15
CA GLY A 100 -13.62 7.20 -19.78
C GLY A 100 -13.80 5.74 -19.33
N ALA A 101 -12.81 5.21 -18.61
CA ALA A 101 -12.67 3.88 -18.07
C ALA A 101 -12.99 3.97 -16.59
N TYR A 102 -13.97 3.17 -16.18
CA TYR A 102 -14.31 2.96 -14.79
C TYR A 102 -13.16 2.19 -14.14
N ILE A 103 -12.49 2.80 -13.15
CA ILE A 103 -11.48 2.12 -12.33
C ILE A 103 -12.22 1.28 -11.29
N ASP A 104 -12.90 0.24 -11.75
CA ASP A 104 -13.46 -0.79 -10.89
C ASP A 104 -12.39 -1.85 -10.69
N GLY A 105 -12.04 -2.08 -9.42
CA GLY A 105 -10.88 -2.84 -8.98
C GLY A 105 -10.59 -4.12 -9.77
N GLY A 106 -9.35 -4.25 -10.20
CA GLY A 106 -8.91 -5.44 -10.92
C GLY A 106 -7.47 -5.33 -11.38
N GLY A 107 -6.54 -5.62 -10.48
CA GLY A 107 -5.13 -5.76 -10.74
C GLY A 107 -4.88 -6.73 -11.90
N GLY A 108 -4.32 -6.17 -12.98
CA GLY A 108 -3.65 -6.91 -14.05
C GLY A 108 -4.18 -6.71 -15.48
N GLY A 109 -5.42 -6.23 -15.66
CA GLY A 109 -6.03 -6.06 -17.00
C GLY A 109 -6.15 -4.60 -17.43
N TYR A 110 -6.92 -3.83 -16.66
CA TYR A 110 -7.30 -2.45 -16.97
C TYR A 110 -6.15 -1.44 -16.83
N THR A 111 -5.14 -1.76 -16.03
CA THR A 111 -3.92 -0.97 -15.92
C THR A 111 -3.19 -0.85 -17.26
N THR A 112 -3.29 -1.85 -18.13
CA THR A 112 -2.62 -1.88 -19.42
C THR A 112 -3.21 -0.87 -20.41
N GLU A 113 -4.53 -0.77 -20.48
CA GLU A 113 -5.20 0.23 -21.31
C GLU A 113 -4.97 1.63 -20.76
N LEU A 114 -5.09 1.82 -19.44
CA LEU A 114 -4.87 3.09 -18.76
C LEU A 114 -3.47 3.66 -19.01
N ARG A 115 -2.45 2.79 -18.96
CA ARG A 115 -1.04 3.16 -19.18
C ARG A 115 -0.76 3.70 -20.58
N CYS A 116 -1.55 3.34 -21.57
CA CYS A 116 -1.36 3.74 -22.96
C CYS A 116 -2.35 4.84 -23.41
N GLN A 117 -3.27 5.26 -22.54
CA GLN A 117 -4.19 6.37 -22.84
C GLN A 117 -3.41 7.69 -22.92
N SER A 118 -3.43 8.35 -24.07
CA SER A 118 -2.63 9.56 -24.35
C SER A 118 -2.83 10.68 -23.32
N ASN A 119 -4.07 10.92 -22.88
CA ASN A 119 -4.39 11.91 -21.85
C ASN A 119 -3.81 11.55 -20.47
N VAL A 120 -3.76 10.26 -20.13
CA VAL A 120 -3.14 9.79 -18.88
C VAL A 120 -1.63 9.90 -18.99
N VAL A 121 -1.04 9.43 -20.09
CA VAL A 121 0.40 9.51 -20.34
C VAL A 121 0.88 10.95 -20.27
N GLU A 122 0.24 11.86 -20.99
CA GLU A 122 0.60 13.28 -21.00
C GLU A 122 0.49 13.90 -19.60
N LEU A 123 -0.62 13.65 -18.89
CA LEU A 123 -0.84 14.18 -17.55
C LEU A 123 0.21 13.66 -16.57
N CYS A 124 0.42 12.35 -16.54
CA CYS A 124 1.36 11.73 -15.60
C CYS A 124 2.80 12.09 -15.93
N LEU A 125 3.19 12.10 -17.21
CA LEU A 125 4.53 12.52 -17.63
C LEU A 125 4.79 13.98 -17.24
N LYS A 126 3.84 14.88 -17.48
CA LYS A 126 3.96 16.28 -17.09
C LYS A 126 4.05 16.47 -15.58
N LYS A 127 3.22 15.75 -14.81
CA LYS A 127 3.18 15.88 -13.34
C LYS A 127 4.37 15.22 -12.67
N CYS A 128 4.85 14.09 -13.18
CA CYS A 128 5.94 13.34 -12.58
C CYS A 128 7.32 13.77 -13.03
N CYS A 129 7.47 13.92 -14.33
CA CYS A 129 8.75 14.13 -14.97
C CYS A 129 8.99 15.61 -15.29
N GLY A 130 7.94 16.44 -15.27
CA GLY A 130 8.03 17.83 -15.72
C GLY A 130 8.24 17.95 -17.23
N ILE A 131 8.01 16.87 -17.98
CA ILE A 131 8.21 16.78 -19.42
C ILE A 131 6.83 16.85 -20.08
N SER A 132 6.69 17.71 -21.08
CA SER A 132 5.54 17.64 -21.99
C SER A 132 5.88 16.67 -23.11
N PRO A 133 4.99 15.73 -23.47
CA PRO A 133 5.21 14.79 -24.58
C PRO A 133 5.37 15.50 -25.92
#